data_AF-A0A4Y7SD04-F1
#
_entry.id   AF-A0A4Y7SD04-F1
#
_cell.length_a   1.000
_cell.length_b   1.000
_cell.length_c   1.000
_cell.angle_alpha   90.00
_cell.angle_beta   90.00
_cell.angle_gamma   90.00
#
_symmetry.space_group_name_H-M   'P 1'
#
loop_
_entity.id
_entity.type
_entity.pdbx_description
1 polymer ?
#
loop_
_entity_poly.entity_id
_entity_poly.type
_entity_poly.pdbx_seq_one_letter_code
_entity_poly.pdbx_strand_id
1 'polypeptide(L)'
;MSSSISVEDKEQLIQASIEAKQNSYSPYSKFRVGAAFLTPDGRLIKGANIENASYGGTICAERTGIVKAVSDGVSKFSALAVVTYVLANPYLVCPPSDVHHTASRDVSSACSPCGMCRQVLREFCSNDMPIYLVPGDYPRPLKENEKSEDGYIEGGVRQTNLAELLPDSFGPEHLELPRK
;
A
#
# COMPACT_ATOMS: atom_id res chain seq x y z
N MET A 1 -14.37 -10.74 -13.52
CA MET A 1 -15.43 -10.58 -12.49
C MET A 1 -14.73 -10.02 -11.27
N SER A 2 -15.12 -8.83 -10.80
CA SER A 2 -14.47 -8.16 -9.67
C SER A 2 -14.46 -9.07 -8.44
N SER A 3 -13.27 -9.40 -7.96
CA SER A 3 -13.04 -10.16 -6.73
C SER A 3 -13.48 -9.30 -5.53
N SER A 4 -14.78 -9.18 -5.28
CA SER A 4 -15.30 -8.32 -4.21
C SER A 4 -15.18 -9.01 -2.86
N ILE A 5 -14.36 -8.45 -1.97
CA ILE A 5 -14.31 -8.81 -0.54
C ILE A 5 -15.54 -8.22 0.19
N SER A 6 -15.84 -8.72 1.39
CA SER A 6 -16.95 -8.17 2.19
C SER A 6 -16.67 -6.73 2.62
N VAL A 7 -17.72 -5.99 2.96
CA VAL A 7 -17.59 -4.60 3.46
C VAL A 7 -16.79 -4.57 4.77
N GLU A 8 -17.05 -5.54 5.66
CA GLU A 8 -16.36 -5.67 6.94
C GLU A 8 -14.87 -5.99 6.75
N ASP A 9 -14.53 -6.94 5.87
CA ASP A 9 -13.12 -7.25 5.56
C ASP A 9 -12.39 -6.04 4.99
N LYS A 10 -13.05 -5.26 4.14
CA LYS A 10 -12.48 -4.04 3.56
C LYS A 10 -12.18 -3.00 4.63
N GLU A 11 -13.10 -2.77 5.57
CA GLU A 11 -12.89 -1.84 6.68
C GLU A 11 -11.75 -2.28 7.58
N GLN A 12 -11.71 -3.57 7.96
CA GLN A 12 -10.62 -4.14 8.75
C GLN A 12 -9.27 -4.05 8.02
N LEU A 13 -9.25 -4.29 6.71
CA LEU A 13 -8.07 -4.19 5.87
C LEU A 13 -7.52 -2.75 5.81
N ILE A 14 -8.39 -1.76 5.61
CA ILE A 14 -8.02 -0.34 5.61
C ILE A 14 -7.46 0.04 6.99
N GLN A 15 -8.17 -0.30 8.07
CA GLN A 15 -7.75 -0.01 9.43
C GLN A 15 -6.38 -0.65 9.76
N ALA A 16 -6.18 -1.90 9.33
CA ALA A 16 -4.91 -2.60 9.50
C ALA A 16 -3.75 -1.90 8.78
N SER A 17 -3.98 -1.34 7.59
CA SER A 17 -2.94 -0.58 6.87
C SER A 17 -2.57 0.72 7.61
N ILE A 18 -3.56 1.41 8.21
CA ILE A 18 -3.37 2.63 9.01
C ILE A 18 -2.54 2.33 10.27
N GLU A 19 -2.82 1.22 10.93
CA GLU A 19 -2.05 0.75 12.08
C GLU A 19 -0.62 0.34 11.68
N ALA A 20 -0.47 -0.38 10.56
CA ALA A 20 0.83 -0.84 10.07
C ALA A 20 1.82 0.31 9.89
N LYS A 21 1.34 1.44 9.35
CA LYS A 21 2.11 2.67 9.14
C LYS A 21 2.81 3.19 10.41
N GLN A 22 2.26 2.94 11.60
CA GLN A 22 2.89 3.38 12.87
C GLN A 22 4.25 2.72 13.11
N ASN A 23 4.50 1.58 12.48
CA ASN A 23 5.76 0.84 12.56
C ASN A 23 6.76 1.21 11.45
N SER A 24 6.48 2.26 10.68
CA SER A 24 7.39 2.75 9.64
C SER A 24 8.70 3.26 10.26
N TYR A 25 9.82 2.79 9.72
CA TYR A 25 11.15 3.34 10.00
C TYR A 25 11.57 4.18 8.79
N SER A 26 11.28 5.48 8.84
CA SER A 26 11.56 6.41 7.75
C SER A 26 12.27 7.69 8.19
N PRO A 27 13.46 7.61 8.82
CA PRO A 27 14.14 8.79 9.34
C PRO A 27 14.69 9.71 8.26
N TYR A 28 14.85 9.23 7.01
CA TYR A 28 15.45 9.99 5.92
C TYR A 28 14.38 10.73 5.12
N SER A 29 13.36 10.04 4.61
CA SER A 29 12.29 10.72 3.85
C SER A 29 11.22 11.38 4.72
N LYS A 30 11.08 10.91 5.97
CA LYS A 30 9.94 11.22 6.85
C LYS A 30 8.57 10.85 6.24
N PHE A 31 8.56 10.00 5.21
CA PHE A 31 7.37 9.58 4.49
C PHE A 31 6.96 8.17 4.94
N ARG A 32 5.92 8.11 5.78
CA ARG A 32 5.42 6.86 6.35
C ARG A 32 4.36 6.23 5.46
N VAL A 33 4.54 4.95 5.15
CA VAL A 33 3.62 4.12 4.36
C VAL A 33 3.26 2.88 5.15
N GLY A 34 1.97 2.56 5.19
CA GLY A 34 1.44 1.31 5.72
C GLY A 34 0.80 0.49 4.62
N ALA A 35 0.92 -0.82 4.70
CA ALA A 35 0.25 -1.77 3.84
C ALA A 35 -0.38 -2.87 4.69
N ALA A 36 -1.50 -3.40 4.23
CA ALA A 36 -2.11 -4.60 4.82
C ALA A 36 -2.62 -5.52 3.72
N PHE A 37 -2.44 -6.82 3.91
CA PHE A 37 -2.89 -7.88 3.02
C PHE A 37 -3.97 -8.71 3.71
N LEU A 38 -5.07 -8.96 3.01
CA LEU A 38 -6.07 -9.94 3.40
C LEU A 38 -5.74 -11.27 2.74
N THR A 39 -5.75 -12.34 3.53
CA THR A 39 -5.55 -13.71 3.05
C THR A 39 -6.90 -14.41 2.83
N PRO A 40 -6.96 -15.50 2.04
CA PRO A 40 -8.21 -16.24 1.82
C PRO A 40 -8.85 -16.81 3.10
N ASP A 41 -8.06 -17.05 4.15
CA ASP A 41 -8.51 -17.51 5.45
C ASP A 41 -8.81 -16.37 6.44
N GLY A 42 -8.87 -15.12 5.97
CA GLY A 42 -9.29 -13.96 6.76
C GLY A 42 -8.20 -13.34 7.64
N ARG A 43 -6.97 -13.87 7.62
CA ARG A 43 -5.84 -13.25 8.35
C ARG A 43 -5.40 -11.96 7.66
N LEU A 44 -5.03 -10.98 8.49
CA LEU A 44 -4.45 -9.70 8.06
C LEU A 44 -2.94 -9.67 8.29
N ILE A 45 -2.18 -9.37 7.25
CA ILE A 45 -0.71 -9.26 7.32
C ILE A 45 -0.31 -7.80 7.05
N LYS A 46 0.32 -7.19 8.06
CA LYS A 46 0.71 -5.78 8.06
C LYS A 46 2.15 -5.60 7.56
N GLY A 47 2.41 -4.52 6.85
CA GLY A 47 3.73 -4.10 6.39
C GLY A 47 3.91 -2.59 6.51
N ALA A 48 5.14 -2.16 6.77
CA ALA A 48 5.52 -0.75 6.84
C ALA A 48 6.85 -0.54 6.08
N ASN A 49 7.07 0.67 5.56
CA ASN A 49 8.33 0.97 4.90
C ASN A 49 9.48 1.09 5.92
N ILE A 50 10.62 0.50 5.57
CA ILE A 50 11.84 0.48 6.37
C ILE A 50 12.98 1.02 5.50
N GLU A 51 13.47 2.20 5.86
CA GLU A 51 14.56 2.87 5.15
C GLU A 51 15.93 2.43 5.66
N ASN A 52 16.95 2.74 4.86
CA ASN A 52 18.34 2.45 5.19
C ASN A 52 19.22 3.64 4.77
N ALA A 53 20.33 3.86 5.49
CA ALA A 53 21.32 4.88 5.14
C ALA A 53 21.84 4.72 3.70
N SER A 54 22.04 3.47 3.27
CA SER A 54 22.21 3.13 1.87
C SER A 54 20.82 2.99 1.24
N TYR A 55 20.37 4.01 0.50
CA TYR A 55 18.98 4.11 0.05
C TYR A 55 18.50 2.90 -0.77
N GLY A 56 19.40 2.23 -1.51
CA GLY A 56 19.09 1.00 -2.24
C GLY A 56 18.63 -0.17 -1.34
N GLY A 57 18.94 -0.14 -0.04
CA GLY A 57 18.47 -1.11 0.95
C GLY A 57 17.06 -0.85 1.49
N THR A 58 16.36 0.18 1.01
CA THR A 58 15.01 0.52 1.47
C THR A 58 13.97 -0.50 0.99
N ILE A 59 13.12 -0.94 1.92
CA ILE A 59 11.99 -1.85 1.63
C ILE A 59 10.68 -1.09 1.82
N CYS A 60 9.82 -1.13 0.80
CA CYS A 60 8.49 -0.50 0.84
C CYS A 60 7.52 -1.31 1.69
N ALA A 61 6.42 -0.70 2.14
CA ALA A 61 5.45 -1.33 3.03
C ALA A 61 4.83 -2.61 2.45
N GLU A 62 4.50 -2.58 1.16
CA GLU A 62 3.91 -3.69 0.42
C GLU A 62 4.89 -4.87 0.35
N ARG A 63 6.17 -4.58 0.05
CA ARG A 63 7.24 -5.58 0.02
C ARG A 63 7.51 -6.16 1.41
N THR A 64 7.50 -5.34 2.46
CA THR A 64 7.60 -5.81 3.85
C THR A 64 6.48 -6.80 4.18
N GLY A 65 5.24 -6.49 3.80
CA GLY A 65 4.09 -7.38 4.02
C GLY A 65 4.21 -8.70 3.27
N ILE A 66 4.59 -8.67 1.99
CA ILE A 66 4.83 -9.87 1.18
C ILE A 66 5.95 -10.73 1.76
N VAL A 67 7.11 -10.13 2.06
CA VAL A 67 8.27 -10.87 2.59
C VAL A 67 7.89 -11.59 3.89
N LYS A 68 7.20 -10.90 4.82
CA LYS A 68 6.71 -11.49 6.06
C LYS A 68 5.71 -12.63 5.80
N ALA A 69 4.74 -12.41 4.93
CA ALA A 69 3.72 -13.41 4.62
C ALA A 69 4.34 -14.69 4.04
N VAL A 70 5.18 -14.52 3.02
CA VAL A 70 5.78 -15.63 2.29
C VAL A 70 6.78 -16.39 3.17
N SER A 71 7.54 -15.70 4.03
CA SER A 71 8.43 -16.38 5.00
C SER A 71 7.65 -17.23 6.00
N ASP A 72 6.42 -16.84 6.31
CA ASP A 72 5.51 -17.57 7.22
C ASP A 72 4.64 -18.60 6.47
N GLY A 73 4.95 -18.90 5.20
CA GLY A 73 4.26 -19.90 4.38
C GLY A 73 2.94 -19.44 3.75
N VAL A 74 2.66 -18.13 3.76
CA VAL A 74 1.45 -17.54 3.17
C VAL A 74 1.78 -16.85 1.84
N SER A 75 1.33 -17.43 0.75
CA SER A 75 1.61 -16.96 -0.63
C SER A 75 0.38 -16.60 -1.45
N LYS A 76 -0.82 -16.60 -0.85
CA LYS A 76 -2.08 -16.25 -1.51
C LYS A 76 -2.75 -15.10 -0.78
N PHE A 77 -3.28 -14.14 -1.55
CA PHE A 77 -3.88 -12.93 -1.04
C PHE A 77 -5.18 -12.63 -1.77
N SER A 78 -6.17 -12.14 -1.03
CA SER A 78 -7.49 -11.76 -1.52
C SER A 78 -7.60 -10.26 -1.81
N ALA A 79 -6.87 -9.42 -1.07
CA ALA A 79 -6.88 -7.97 -1.24
C ALA A 79 -5.65 -7.31 -0.60
N LEU A 80 -5.36 -6.08 -1.02
CA LEU A 80 -4.32 -5.21 -0.45
C LEU A 80 -4.90 -3.82 -0.18
N ALA A 81 -4.59 -3.23 0.99
CA ALA A 81 -4.75 -1.80 1.22
C ALA A 81 -3.38 -1.15 1.44
N VAL A 82 -3.16 0.01 0.82
CA VAL A 82 -1.96 0.83 0.98
C VAL A 82 -2.39 2.22 1.43
N VAL A 83 -1.82 2.69 2.52
CA VAL A 83 -2.10 4.00 3.08
C VAL A 83 -0.84 4.82 3.22
N THR A 84 -0.97 6.10 2.91
CA THR A 84 0.08 7.08 3.09
C THR A 84 -0.13 7.90 4.35
N TYR A 85 0.75 8.87 4.52
CA TYR A 85 0.74 9.87 5.58
C TYR A 85 -0.66 10.33 6.00
N VAL A 86 -1.10 9.97 7.21
CA VAL A 86 -2.36 10.49 7.78
C VAL A 86 -2.05 11.72 8.59
N LEU A 87 -2.70 12.84 8.24
CA LEU A 87 -2.75 14.09 8.99
C LEU A 87 -3.55 13.90 10.29
N ALA A 88 -3.19 12.92 11.12
CA ALA A 88 -3.93 12.66 12.36
C ALA A 88 -3.45 13.55 13.51
N ASN A 89 -2.40 14.37 13.36
CA ASN A 89 -2.07 15.35 14.39
C ASN A 89 -1.16 16.49 13.90
N PRO A 90 -1.62 17.75 13.85
CA PRO A 90 -0.72 18.91 13.72
C PRO A 90 0.24 19.08 14.91
N TYR A 91 0.05 18.33 16.00
CA TYR A 91 0.92 18.27 17.19
C TYR A 91 1.79 17.00 17.29
N LEU A 92 1.75 16.05 16.34
CA LEU A 92 2.84 15.06 16.19
C LEU A 92 3.99 15.70 15.42
N VAL A 93 4.48 16.80 15.98
CA VAL A 93 5.81 17.32 15.68
C VAL A 93 6.77 16.25 16.20
N CYS A 94 7.79 15.91 15.42
CA CYS A 94 8.93 15.15 15.95
C CYS A 94 9.37 15.76 17.28
N PRO A 95 9.85 14.96 18.25
CA PRO A 95 10.46 15.51 19.46
C PRO A 95 11.48 16.60 19.08
N PRO A 96 11.56 17.71 19.84
CA PRO A 96 12.22 18.96 19.44
C PRO A 96 13.75 18.89 19.32
N SER A 97 14.36 17.71 19.19
CA SER A 97 15.80 17.57 18.99
C SER A 97 16.26 17.84 17.55
N ASP A 98 15.36 17.83 16.57
CA ASP A 98 15.72 17.98 15.16
C ASP A 98 15.38 19.39 14.66
N VAL A 99 16.32 20.32 14.85
CA VAL A 99 16.26 21.75 14.50
C VAL A 99 16.27 22.05 12.98
N HIS A 100 15.83 21.13 12.14
CA HIS A 100 15.67 21.34 10.69
C HIS A 100 14.19 21.16 10.30
N HIS A 101 13.39 22.13 10.75
CA HIS A 101 12.04 22.38 10.28
C HIS A 101 12.06 22.77 8.78
N THR A 102 11.71 21.82 7.92
CA THR A 102 10.91 22.13 6.74
C THR A 102 9.76 21.15 6.70
N ALA A 103 8.54 21.69 6.74
CA ALA A 103 7.28 20.98 6.63
C ALA A 103 7.40 19.80 5.66
N SER A 104 7.02 18.61 6.11
CA SER A 104 6.65 17.52 5.22
C SER A 104 5.71 18.11 4.17
N ARG A 105 6.09 18.07 2.90
CA ARG A 105 5.20 18.51 1.83
C ARG A 105 4.02 17.56 1.82
N ASP A 106 2.91 17.99 2.40
CA ASP A 106 1.75 17.17 2.67
C ASP A 106 1.14 16.67 1.35
N VAL A 107 1.32 15.38 1.07
CA VAL A 107 0.63 14.70 -0.04
C VAL A 107 -0.59 14.00 0.56
N SER A 108 -1.74 14.67 0.53
CA SER A 108 -3.02 14.10 0.95
C SER A 108 -3.55 13.05 -0.03
N SER A 109 -2.98 12.96 -1.24
CA SER A 109 -3.38 11.94 -2.21
C SER A 109 -2.88 10.56 -1.83
N ALA A 110 -3.67 9.55 -2.16
CA ALA A 110 -3.25 8.16 -2.04
C ALA A 110 -1.99 7.91 -2.90
N CYS A 111 -1.00 7.20 -2.37
CA CYS A 111 0.18 6.80 -3.15
C CYS A 111 -0.07 5.41 -3.74
N SER A 112 0.21 5.30 -5.03
CA SER A 112 0.20 4.03 -5.73
C SER A 112 1.49 3.25 -5.42
N PRO A 113 1.43 1.91 -5.32
CA PRO A 113 2.61 1.08 -5.21
C PRO A 113 3.67 1.42 -6.26
N CYS A 114 4.93 1.50 -5.87
CA CYS A 114 6.01 1.76 -6.81
C CYS A 114 6.21 0.57 -7.76
N GLY A 115 6.94 0.76 -8.88
CA GLY A 115 7.16 -0.30 -9.88
C GLY A 115 7.74 -1.59 -9.28
N MET A 116 8.67 -1.49 -8.33
CA MET A 116 9.23 -2.65 -7.63
C MET A 116 8.17 -3.39 -6.80
N CYS A 117 7.28 -2.66 -6.13
CA CYS A 117 6.17 -3.28 -5.39
C CYS A 117 5.20 -3.96 -6.35
N ARG A 118 4.82 -3.30 -7.45
CA ARG A 118 3.93 -3.88 -8.46
C ARG A 118 4.49 -5.19 -9.02
N GLN A 119 5.78 -5.23 -9.32
CA GLN A 119 6.43 -6.44 -9.83
C GLN A 119 6.50 -7.56 -8.78
N VAL A 120 6.76 -7.26 -7.51
CA VAL A 120 6.72 -8.26 -6.43
C VAL A 120 5.29 -8.76 -6.19
N LEU A 121 4.31 -7.86 -6.19
CA LEU A 121 2.90 -8.23 -6.09
C LEU A 121 2.48 -9.13 -7.24
N ARG A 122 2.94 -8.85 -8.46
CA ARG A 122 2.67 -9.64 -9.67
C ARG A 122 3.14 -11.10 -9.60
N GLU A 123 4.09 -11.40 -8.72
CA GLU A 123 4.56 -12.77 -8.46
C GLU A 123 3.56 -13.57 -7.61
N PHE A 124 2.89 -12.92 -6.64
CA PHE A 124 2.11 -13.60 -5.60
C PHE A 124 0.59 -13.30 -5.64
N CYS A 125 0.18 -12.28 -6.36
CA CYS A 125 -1.19 -11.77 -6.39
C CYS A 125 -1.80 -11.92 -7.78
N SER A 126 -3.11 -12.21 -7.83
CA SER A 126 -3.86 -12.17 -9.08
C SER A 126 -3.89 -10.75 -9.67
N ASN A 127 -3.88 -10.65 -11.00
CA ASN A 127 -4.04 -9.38 -11.71
C ASN A 127 -5.34 -8.66 -11.35
N ASP A 128 -6.40 -9.41 -11.03
CA ASP A 128 -7.73 -8.92 -10.66
C ASP A 128 -7.91 -8.74 -9.14
N MET A 129 -6.85 -8.93 -8.35
CA MET A 129 -6.92 -8.73 -6.89
C MET A 129 -7.16 -7.24 -6.59
N PRO A 130 -8.19 -6.89 -5.79
CA PRO A 130 -8.46 -5.50 -5.45
C PRO A 130 -7.31 -4.90 -4.62
N ILE A 131 -6.91 -3.70 -5.02
CA ILE A 131 -5.95 -2.85 -4.33
C ILE A 131 -6.64 -1.56 -3.94
N TYR A 132 -6.66 -1.25 -2.64
CA TYR A 132 -7.25 -0.04 -2.08
C TYR A 132 -6.15 0.97 -1.77
N LEU A 133 -6.13 2.07 -2.50
CA LEU A 133 -5.22 3.20 -2.27
C LEU A 133 -5.94 4.19 -1.34
N VAL A 134 -5.54 4.18 -0.08
CA VAL A 134 -6.15 4.96 1.00
C VAL A 134 -5.43 6.31 1.09
N PRO A 135 -6.16 7.44 1.01
CA PRO A 135 -5.55 8.75 1.08
C PRO A 135 -5.05 9.02 2.50
N GLY A 136 -4.17 9.99 2.60
CA GLY A 136 -3.62 10.40 3.88
C GLY A 136 -4.68 10.92 4.84
N ASP A 137 -5.55 11.78 4.39
CA ASP A 137 -6.63 12.36 5.18
C ASP A 137 -7.88 11.46 5.30
N TYR A 138 -7.70 10.13 5.23
CA TYR A 138 -8.80 9.18 5.39
C TYR A 138 -9.39 9.20 6.83
N PRO A 139 -10.73 9.12 6.98
CA PRO A 139 -11.73 9.23 5.92
C PRO A 139 -12.00 10.70 5.55
N ARG A 140 -12.20 10.98 4.27
CA ARG A 140 -12.66 12.30 3.80
C ARG A 140 -13.70 12.22 2.69
N PRO A 141 -14.45 13.31 2.44
CA PRO A 141 -15.32 13.40 1.28
C PRO A 141 -14.53 13.29 -0.03
N LEU A 142 -15.18 12.75 -1.06
CA LEU A 142 -14.66 12.76 -2.44
C LEU A 142 -14.56 14.21 -2.95
N LYS A 143 -13.40 14.54 -3.53
CA LYS A 143 -13.20 15.78 -4.25
C LYS A 143 -13.99 15.74 -5.56
N GLU A 144 -14.32 16.91 -6.10
CA GLU A 144 -15.19 17.03 -7.29
C GLU A 144 -14.64 16.27 -8.49
N ASN A 145 -13.32 16.30 -8.69
CA ASN A 145 -12.61 15.55 -9.73
C ASN A 145 -12.59 14.03 -9.50
N GLU A 146 -12.66 13.57 -8.25
CA GLU A 146 -12.66 12.14 -7.89
C GLU A 146 -14.05 11.53 -8.04
N LYS A 147 -15.12 12.33 -7.89
CA LYS A 147 -16.50 11.87 -8.11
C LYS A 147 -16.76 11.45 -9.56
N SER A 148 -16.03 12.04 -10.50
CA SER A 148 -16.12 11.75 -11.94
C SER A 148 -15.14 10.68 -12.42
N GLU A 149 -14.20 10.25 -11.57
CA GLU A 149 -13.15 9.30 -11.94
C GLU A 149 -13.52 7.89 -11.45
N ASP A 150 -13.42 6.91 -12.35
CA ASP A 150 -13.73 5.52 -12.04
C ASP A 150 -12.79 4.95 -10.96
N GLY A 151 -13.35 4.18 -10.04
CA GLY A 151 -12.63 3.49 -8.98
C GLY A 151 -12.53 4.24 -7.65
N TYR A 152 -12.92 5.51 -7.57
CA TYR A 152 -13.03 6.18 -6.27
C TYR A 152 -14.29 5.76 -5.51
N ILE A 153 -14.09 5.45 -4.23
CA ILE A 153 -15.14 5.02 -3.30
C ILE A 153 -15.15 5.92 -2.06
N GLU A 154 -16.12 5.70 -1.17
CA GLU A 154 -16.27 6.45 0.07
C GLU A 154 -14.96 6.58 0.89
N GLY A 155 -14.79 7.72 1.55
CA GLY A 155 -13.59 8.03 2.34
C GLY A 155 -12.41 8.55 1.51
N GLY A 156 -12.56 8.73 0.19
CA GLY A 156 -11.48 9.18 -0.70
C GLY A 156 -10.57 8.06 -1.18
N VAL A 157 -10.95 6.80 -0.94
CA VAL A 157 -10.18 5.62 -1.31
C VAL A 157 -10.32 5.38 -2.81
N ARG A 158 -9.21 5.07 -3.49
CA ARG A 158 -9.24 4.62 -4.88
C ARG A 158 -9.03 3.11 -4.93
N GLN A 159 -10.01 2.39 -5.45
CA GLN A 159 -9.92 0.97 -5.76
C GLN A 159 -9.35 0.79 -7.17
N THR A 160 -8.38 -0.10 -7.30
CA THR A 160 -7.72 -0.50 -8.55
C THR A 160 -7.30 -1.97 -8.45
N ASN A 161 -6.47 -2.46 -9.37
CA ASN A 161 -5.93 -3.82 -9.38
C ASN A 161 -4.54 -3.84 -10.06
N LEU A 162 -3.90 -5.01 -10.12
CA LEU A 162 -2.58 -5.12 -10.72
C LEU A 162 -2.60 -4.98 -12.25
N ALA A 163 -3.66 -5.42 -12.93
CA ALA A 163 -3.77 -5.26 -14.39
C ALA A 163 -3.74 -3.78 -14.81
N GLU A 164 -4.41 -2.92 -14.05
CA GLU A 164 -4.41 -1.47 -14.27
C GLU A 164 -3.09 -0.80 -13.86
N LEU A 165 -2.49 -1.25 -12.76
CA LEU A 165 -1.25 -0.67 -12.26
C LEU A 165 -0.01 -1.14 -13.02
N LEU A 166 -0.02 -2.33 -13.59
CA LEU A 166 1.11 -2.93 -14.30
C LEU A 166 0.62 -3.68 -15.55
N PRO A 167 0.11 -2.94 -16.56
CA PRO A 167 -0.37 -3.53 -17.81
C PRO A 167 0.78 -4.25 -18.54
N ASP A 168 0.44 -5.33 -19.24
CA ASP A 168 1.37 -6.15 -20.02
C ASP A 168 2.61 -6.59 -19.22
N SER A 169 2.40 -6.85 -17.92
CA SER A 169 3.46 -7.16 -16.97
C SER A 169 4.20 -8.44 -17.31
N PHE A 170 5.52 -8.39 -17.17
CA PHE A 170 6.34 -9.59 -17.07
C PHE A 170 5.94 -10.38 -15.82
N GLY A 171 5.92 -11.71 -15.94
CA GLY A 171 5.48 -12.62 -14.89
C GLY A 171 6.00 -14.04 -15.08
N PRO A 172 5.70 -14.96 -14.16
CA PRO A 172 6.18 -16.34 -14.18
C PRO A 172 5.97 -17.04 -15.52
N GLU A 173 4.84 -16.80 -16.18
CA GLU A 173 4.51 -17.39 -17.48
C GLU A 173 5.49 -17.03 -18.62
N HIS A 174 6.23 -15.94 -18.48
CA HIS A 174 7.25 -15.54 -19.46
C HIS A 174 8.56 -16.31 -19.31
N LEU A 175 8.85 -16.86 -18.13
CA LEU A 175 10.06 -17.63 -17.86
C LEU A 175 10.01 -19.04 -18.48
N GLU A 176 8.81 -19.54 -18.73
CA GLU A 176 8.55 -20.85 -19.33
C GLU A 176 8.65 -20.84 -20.87
N LEU A 177 8.76 -19.65 -21.47
CA LEU A 177 8.86 -19.50 -22.92
C LEU A 177 10.23 -20.01 -23.44
N PRO A 178 10.27 -20.67 -24.62
CA PRO A 178 11.53 -21.09 -25.23
C PRO A 178 12.45 -19.88 -25.45
N ARG A 179 13.66 -19.93 -24.89
CA ARG A 179 14.69 -18.93 -25.16
C ARG A 179 15.20 -19.16 -26.58
N LYS A 180 14.82 -18.28 -27.51
CA LYS A 180 15.36 -18.28 -28.88
C LYS A 180 16.82 -17.85 -28.90
#